data_AF-A0A959JB27-F1
#
_entry.id   AF-A0A959JB27-F1
#
_cell.length_a   1.000
_cell.length_b   1.000
_cell.length_c   1.000
_cell.angle_alpha   90.00
_cell.angle_beta   90.00
_cell.angle_gamma   90.00
#
_symmetry.space_group_name_H-M   'P 1'
#
loop_
_entity.id
_entity.type
_entity.pdbx_description
1 polymer ?
#
loop_
_entity_poly.entity_id
_entity_poly.type
_entity_poly.pdbx_seq_one_letter_code
_entity_poly.pdbx_strand_id
1 'polypeptide(L)'
;MKRYSVIILLLALSLGLPAQNLAGRIDSLIRADFDQPTGITVMVTQHGQTRFDGAYGWANVEQKVPMHTDDVFRLGSVTKQFTSSAILRLAEQGKLNIQDDIHKYFPGYPTEGHTITIEHLLTHTSGIPSYTDLPEWTPEVHKKDYTPAELIEAFKRDTLDFEPGSQFKYNNTGYFMLGYIIEKVSGMTYKDYLRTQFWEPLGMTHTYYGSNDPIIPNRIPGYAKNGDTLVNAPYLSMTQPYAAGSLLSTTGDLAIWNHAVFSDQVITAASRQKAHSPYVLNDGSPTRYGYGWFIGDRWEEATIEHSGGIHGFLTQSIYFPDEDLYIAALSNCNCFAPGSLANKIAGLVLGKSMNKPIIEVSPQKLQDYVGQYTLHPGFIITIFIQDDQLMAQATNQPALKLYATKPDRFFLKEVEAELEFLRKDDKVTELILHQGGVAQNALRTQ
;
A
#
# COMPACT_ATOMS: atom_id res chain seq x y z
N MET A 1 30.95 74.52 -9.97
CA MET A 1 31.18 73.12 -10.42
C MET A 1 31.00 72.18 -9.24
N LYS A 2 29.91 71.40 -9.22
CA LYS A 2 29.88 69.95 -8.95
C LYS A 2 28.43 69.47 -8.99
N ARG A 3 28.20 68.51 -9.89
CA ARG A 3 27.01 67.67 -10.06
C ARG A 3 26.77 66.85 -8.78
N TYR A 4 25.55 66.38 -8.49
CA TYR A 4 25.02 65.01 -8.71
C TYR A 4 23.90 64.86 -7.65
N SER A 5 22.86 64.05 -7.70
CA SER A 5 22.20 63.21 -8.70
C SER A 5 20.85 62.86 -8.07
N VAL A 6 19.82 62.75 -8.89
CA VAL A 6 18.51 62.22 -8.51
C VAL A 6 18.68 60.73 -8.18
N ILE A 7 18.17 60.29 -7.03
CA ILE A 7 17.90 58.88 -6.74
C ILE A 7 16.39 58.75 -6.54
N ILE A 8 15.71 58.24 -7.56
CA ILE A 8 14.35 57.71 -7.47
C ILE A 8 14.49 56.31 -6.86
N LEU A 9 13.96 56.13 -5.66
CA LEU A 9 13.88 54.83 -4.99
C LEU A 9 12.62 54.12 -5.50
N LEU A 10 12.79 53.21 -6.46
CA LEU A 10 11.76 52.25 -6.87
C LEU A 10 11.70 51.12 -5.83
N LEU A 11 10.73 51.19 -4.91
CA LEU A 11 10.30 50.03 -4.13
C LEU A 11 9.41 49.15 -5.01
N ALA A 12 10.01 48.11 -5.59
CA ALA A 12 9.29 46.93 -6.04
C ALA A 12 9.87 45.74 -5.26
N LEU A 13 9.38 45.52 -4.03
CA LEU A 13 9.66 44.28 -3.32
C LEU A 13 8.68 43.21 -3.80
N SER A 14 9.25 42.21 -4.44
CA SER A 14 8.68 40.99 -4.95
C SER A 14 7.84 40.23 -3.91
N LEU A 15 6.53 40.15 -4.13
CA LEU A 15 5.67 39.12 -3.56
C LEU A 15 5.79 37.86 -4.43
N GLY A 16 6.49 36.82 -3.94
CA GLY A 16 6.40 35.49 -4.55
C GLY A 16 7.55 34.55 -4.24
N LEU A 17 7.60 33.93 -3.04
CA LEU A 17 8.52 32.81 -2.75
C LEU A 17 8.03 31.76 -1.69
N PRO A 18 6.75 31.32 -1.59
CA PRO A 18 6.42 30.16 -0.74
C PRO A 18 6.59 28.80 -1.46
N ALA A 19 6.28 28.69 -2.76
CA ALA A 19 6.24 27.40 -3.47
C ALA A 19 7.63 26.78 -3.73
N GLN A 20 8.65 27.63 -4.00
CA GLN A 20 10.03 27.16 -4.22
C GLN A 20 10.70 26.59 -2.97
N ASN A 21 10.14 26.82 -1.77
CA ASN A 21 10.68 26.29 -0.51
C ASN A 21 10.24 24.84 -0.25
N LEU A 22 8.97 24.50 -0.49
CA LEU A 22 8.46 23.16 -0.17
C LEU A 22 9.07 22.07 -1.07
N ALA A 23 9.09 22.27 -2.39
CA ALA A 23 9.66 21.30 -3.33
C ALA A 23 11.15 21.03 -3.04
N GLY A 24 11.94 22.07 -2.71
CA GLY A 24 13.34 21.90 -2.33
C GLY A 24 13.55 21.16 -1.00
N ARG A 25 12.65 21.34 -0.03
CA ARG A 25 12.66 20.57 1.23
C ARG A 25 12.30 19.11 1.01
N ILE A 26 11.34 18.83 0.12
CA ILE A 26 10.99 17.45 -0.29
C ILE A 26 12.18 16.80 -1.01
N ASP A 27 12.80 17.48 -1.98
CA ASP A 27 14.01 16.97 -2.66
C ASP A 27 15.13 16.64 -1.67
N SER A 28 15.41 17.55 -0.74
CA SER A 28 16.44 17.34 0.30
C SER A 28 16.12 16.14 1.19
N LEU A 29 14.85 15.97 1.56
CA LEU A 29 14.39 14.82 2.35
C LEU A 29 14.57 13.51 1.58
N ILE A 30 14.18 13.46 0.30
CA ILE A 30 14.33 12.25 -0.51
C ILE A 30 15.80 11.90 -0.67
N ARG A 31 16.68 12.86 -0.98
CA ARG A 31 18.13 12.62 -1.10
C ARG A 31 18.76 12.11 0.19
N ALA A 32 18.26 12.53 1.35
CA ALA A 32 18.75 12.06 2.64
C ALA A 32 18.26 10.65 2.98
N ASP A 33 17.06 10.27 2.54
CA ASP A 33 16.43 9.00 2.89
C ASP A 33 16.69 7.89 1.87
N PHE A 34 16.83 8.25 0.60
CA PHE A 34 17.01 7.33 -0.52
C PHE A 34 18.49 7.21 -0.88
N ASP A 35 19.20 6.37 -0.14
CA ASP A 35 20.59 5.98 -0.42
C ASP A 35 20.65 4.56 -0.99
N GLN A 36 20.15 4.39 -2.23
CA GLN A 36 20.18 3.11 -2.93
C GLN A 36 20.66 3.28 -4.39
N PRO A 37 21.31 2.26 -4.97
CA PRO A 37 21.68 2.27 -6.38
C PRO A 37 20.47 2.07 -7.30
N THR A 38 19.32 1.61 -6.80
CA THR A 38 18.09 1.48 -7.60
C THR A 38 17.41 2.84 -7.73
N GLY A 39 16.19 2.92 -8.25
CA GLY A 39 15.48 4.18 -8.40
C GLY A 39 14.10 4.23 -7.77
N ILE A 40 13.63 5.47 -7.62
CA ILE A 40 12.34 5.81 -7.04
C ILE A 40 11.76 7.03 -7.76
N THR A 41 10.44 7.02 -7.96
CA THR A 41 9.66 8.19 -8.36
C THR A 41 8.73 8.61 -7.24
N VAL A 42 8.52 9.92 -7.08
CA VAL A 42 7.65 10.50 -6.05
C VAL A 42 6.81 11.62 -6.63
N MET A 43 5.50 11.56 -6.41
CA MET A 43 4.53 12.60 -6.74
C MET A 43 3.85 13.08 -5.46
N VAL A 44 3.71 14.40 -5.33
CA VAL A 44 2.93 15.06 -4.29
C VAL A 44 1.99 16.05 -4.95
N THR A 45 0.69 15.87 -4.76
CA THR A 45 -0.33 16.84 -5.18
C THR A 45 -1.10 17.32 -3.97
N GLN A 46 -1.47 18.60 -3.94
CA GLN A 46 -2.30 19.16 -2.89
C GLN A 46 -3.25 20.22 -3.45
N HIS A 47 -4.54 20.14 -3.13
CA HIS A 47 -5.57 21.06 -3.66
C HIS A 47 -5.59 21.09 -5.19
N GLY A 48 -5.54 19.91 -5.81
CA GLY A 48 -5.49 19.73 -7.27
C GLY A 48 -4.21 20.25 -7.96
N GLN A 49 -3.18 20.66 -7.22
CA GLN A 49 -1.93 21.18 -7.78
C GLN A 49 -0.74 20.26 -7.47
N THR A 50 0.10 19.99 -8.46
CA THR A 50 1.39 19.33 -8.24
C THR A 50 2.29 20.21 -7.37
N ARG A 51 2.65 19.70 -6.19
CA ARG A 51 3.59 20.32 -5.25
C ARG A 51 5.02 19.80 -5.44
N PHE A 52 5.15 18.55 -5.90
CA PHE A 52 6.43 17.91 -6.18
C PHE A 52 6.23 16.78 -7.19
N ASP A 53 7.14 16.65 -8.14
CA ASP A 53 7.25 15.52 -9.05
C ASP A 53 8.75 15.28 -9.31
N GLY A 54 9.26 14.11 -8.92
CA GLY A 54 10.69 13.86 -8.92
C GLY A 54 11.05 12.39 -9.06
N ALA A 55 12.24 12.16 -9.63
CA ALA A 55 12.80 10.86 -9.89
C ALA A 55 14.27 10.81 -9.43
N TYR A 56 14.67 9.70 -8.82
CA TYR A 56 16.01 9.51 -8.24
C TYR A 56 16.55 8.13 -8.56
N GLY A 57 17.88 8.02 -8.64
CA GLY A 57 18.58 6.76 -8.87
C GLY A 57 18.49 6.24 -10.31
N TRP A 58 18.61 4.92 -10.47
CA TRP A 58 18.68 4.28 -11.79
C TRP A 58 17.39 3.50 -12.13
N ALA A 59 16.79 3.83 -13.28
CA ALA A 59 15.75 3.03 -13.93
C ALA A 59 16.28 1.66 -14.36
N ASN A 60 17.51 1.64 -14.87
CA ASN A 60 18.24 0.42 -15.18
C ASN A 60 19.67 0.53 -14.63
N VAL A 61 19.99 -0.30 -13.65
CA VAL A 61 21.26 -0.31 -12.94
C VAL A 61 22.40 -0.81 -13.84
N GLU A 62 22.16 -1.84 -14.65
CA GLU A 62 23.16 -2.45 -15.54
C GLU A 62 23.67 -1.46 -16.58
N GLN A 63 22.75 -0.66 -17.14
CA GLN A 63 23.01 0.31 -18.21
C GLN A 63 23.21 1.74 -17.68
N LYS A 64 23.04 1.96 -16.36
CA LYS A 64 23.07 3.29 -15.73
C LYS A 64 22.10 4.27 -16.40
N VAL A 65 20.90 3.81 -16.71
CA VAL A 65 19.83 4.68 -17.23
C VAL A 65 19.22 5.43 -16.05
N PRO A 66 19.25 6.77 -16.02
CA PRO A 66 18.67 7.54 -14.93
C PRO A 66 17.15 7.34 -14.86
N MET A 67 16.61 7.39 -13.65
CA MET A 67 15.17 7.35 -13.42
C MET A 67 14.51 8.66 -13.89
N HIS A 68 13.35 8.55 -14.53
CA HIS A 68 12.48 9.64 -14.94
C HIS A 68 11.07 9.46 -14.36
N THR A 69 10.29 10.55 -14.30
CA THR A 69 8.95 10.52 -13.69
C THR A 69 7.90 9.80 -14.54
N ASP A 70 8.21 9.55 -15.81
CA ASP A 70 7.41 8.78 -16.76
C ASP A 70 7.87 7.31 -16.90
N ASP A 71 8.78 6.84 -16.04
CA ASP A 71 9.13 5.43 -15.94
C ASP A 71 7.99 4.59 -15.36
N VAL A 72 7.74 3.43 -15.96
CA VAL A 72 6.55 2.61 -15.72
C VAL A 72 6.88 1.45 -14.77
N PHE A 73 6.29 1.50 -13.58
CA PHE A 73 6.50 0.55 -12.48
C PHE A 73 5.41 -0.49 -12.45
N ARG A 74 5.72 -1.71 -11.96
CA ARG A 74 4.67 -2.65 -11.55
C ARG A 74 4.05 -2.16 -10.24
N LEU A 75 2.73 -2.03 -10.22
CA LEU A 75 2.01 -1.47 -9.07
C LEU A 75 1.86 -2.44 -7.92
N GLY A 76 1.84 -3.74 -8.19
CA GLY A 76 1.41 -4.71 -7.20
C GLY A 76 0.01 -4.36 -6.71
N SER A 77 -0.22 -4.47 -5.41
CA SER A 77 -1.56 -4.41 -4.84
C SER A 77 -2.29 -3.07 -4.92
N VAL A 78 -1.64 -1.95 -5.30
CA VAL A 78 -2.36 -0.71 -5.67
C VAL A 78 -3.36 -0.96 -6.82
N THR A 79 -3.12 -2.00 -7.64
CA THR A 79 -4.08 -2.54 -8.63
C THR A 79 -5.49 -2.76 -8.08
N LYS A 80 -5.64 -3.13 -6.80
CA LYS A 80 -6.92 -3.48 -6.18
C LYS A 80 -7.93 -2.32 -6.21
N GLN A 81 -7.45 -1.09 -6.17
CA GLN A 81 -8.25 0.13 -6.30
C GLN A 81 -9.04 0.16 -7.63
N PHE A 82 -8.38 -0.22 -8.73
CA PHE A 82 -8.97 -0.26 -10.07
C PHE A 82 -9.98 -1.40 -10.19
N THR A 83 -9.65 -2.58 -9.67
CA THR A 83 -10.54 -3.74 -9.65
C THR A 83 -11.81 -3.47 -8.84
N SER A 84 -11.66 -2.89 -7.64
CA SER A 84 -12.80 -2.48 -6.82
C SER A 84 -13.69 -1.47 -7.54
N SER A 85 -13.10 -0.43 -8.11
CA SER A 85 -13.82 0.59 -8.88
C SER A 85 -14.58 0.00 -10.08
N ALA A 86 -13.99 -0.98 -10.77
CA ALA A 86 -14.65 -1.69 -11.86
C ALA A 86 -15.89 -2.48 -11.39
N ILE A 87 -15.79 -3.18 -10.27
CA ILE A 87 -16.93 -3.91 -9.67
C ILE A 87 -18.05 -2.94 -9.29
N LEU A 88 -17.71 -1.83 -8.62
CA LEU A 88 -18.68 -0.81 -8.23
C LEU A 88 -19.33 -0.16 -9.45
N ARG A 89 -18.56 0.16 -10.50
CA ARG A 89 -19.09 0.69 -11.76
C ARG A 89 -20.07 -0.28 -12.42
N LEU A 90 -19.80 -1.58 -12.40
CA LEU A 90 -20.72 -2.61 -12.91
C LEU A 90 -21.98 -2.72 -12.04
N ALA A 91 -21.85 -2.57 -10.72
CA ALA A 91 -22.98 -2.55 -9.80
C ALA A 91 -23.89 -1.33 -10.03
N GLU A 92 -23.30 -0.15 -10.24
CA GLU A 92 -24.02 1.09 -10.59
C GLU A 92 -24.79 0.98 -11.90
N GLN A 93 -24.25 0.21 -12.86
CA GLN A 93 -24.92 -0.11 -14.12
C GLN A 93 -26.01 -1.18 -13.97
N GLY A 94 -26.24 -1.71 -12.76
CA GLY A 94 -27.21 -2.76 -12.49
C GLY A 94 -26.82 -4.13 -13.07
N LYS A 95 -25.56 -4.32 -13.47
CA LYS A 95 -25.09 -5.57 -14.10
C LYS A 95 -24.73 -6.66 -13.08
N LEU A 96 -24.43 -6.27 -11.85
CA LEU A 96 -24.22 -7.16 -10.71
C LEU A 96 -24.72 -6.51 -9.42
N ASN A 97 -24.85 -7.28 -8.36
CA ASN A 97 -25.01 -6.77 -7.00
C ASN A 97 -23.81 -7.21 -6.16
N ILE A 98 -23.23 -6.33 -5.35
CA ILE A 98 -22.12 -6.69 -4.45
C ILE A 98 -22.54 -7.72 -3.38
N GLN A 99 -23.85 -7.86 -3.14
CA GLN A 99 -24.42 -8.89 -2.28
C GLN A 99 -24.69 -10.21 -3.02
N ASP A 100 -24.39 -10.31 -4.31
CA ASP A 100 -24.52 -11.57 -5.04
C ASP A 100 -23.59 -12.62 -4.42
N ASP A 101 -24.11 -13.84 -4.26
CA ASP A 101 -23.31 -15.01 -3.90
C ASP A 101 -22.32 -15.33 -5.04
N ILE A 102 -21.07 -15.63 -4.69
CA ILE A 102 -20.03 -16.00 -5.65
C ILE A 102 -20.39 -17.24 -6.49
N HIS A 103 -21.26 -18.14 -6.02
CA HIS A 103 -21.70 -19.31 -6.81
C HIS A 103 -22.40 -18.94 -8.11
N LYS A 104 -22.97 -17.74 -8.20
CA LYS A 104 -23.50 -17.18 -9.45
C LYS A 104 -22.45 -17.10 -10.55
N TYR A 105 -21.19 -16.87 -10.18
CA TYR A 105 -20.06 -16.68 -11.10
C TYR A 105 -19.09 -17.87 -11.09
N PHE A 106 -19.07 -18.65 -10.01
CA PHE A 106 -18.23 -19.82 -9.80
C PHE A 106 -19.07 -21.03 -9.37
N PRO A 107 -19.85 -21.65 -10.27
CA PRO A 107 -20.65 -22.82 -9.94
C PRO A 107 -19.78 -23.95 -9.37
N GLY A 108 -20.11 -24.45 -8.19
CA GLY A 108 -19.37 -25.54 -7.54
C GLY A 108 -18.05 -25.11 -6.88
N TYR A 109 -17.85 -23.83 -6.60
CA TYR A 109 -16.78 -23.40 -5.71
C TYR A 109 -17.08 -23.83 -4.26
N PRO A 110 -16.17 -24.49 -3.53
CA PRO A 110 -16.40 -24.92 -2.16
C PRO A 110 -16.43 -23.71 -1.24
N THR A 111 -17.47 -23.63 -0.42
CA THR A 111 -17.66 -22.57 0.58
C THR A 111 -18.01 -23.15 1.94
N GLU A 112 -17.87 -24.46 2.11
CA GLU A 112 -18.30 -25.21 3.30
C GLU A 112 -19.77 -24.97 3.68
N GLY A 113 -20.61 -24.63 2.69
CA GLY A 113 -22.03 -24.34 2.90
C GLY A 113 -22.33 -22.90 3.32
N HIS A 114 -21.31 -22.04 3.47
CA HIS A 114 -21.49 -20.62 3.74
C HIS A 114 -21.78 -19.84 2.45
N THR A 115 -22.56 -18.77 2.57
CA THR A 115 -22.71 -17.75 1.53
C THR A 115 -21.51 -16.80 1.55
N ILE A 116 -20.81 -16.71 0.43
CA ILE A 116 -19.74 -15.72 0.23
C ILE A 116 -20.24 -14.72 -0.80
N THR A 117 -20.25 -13.43 -0.46
CA THR A 117 -20.67 -12.37 -1.37
C THR A 117 -19.49 -11.76 -2.12
N ILE A 118 -19.77 -11.01 -3.19
CA ILE A 118 -18.77 -10.15 -3.84
C ILE A 118 -18.19 -9.14 -2.85
N GLU A 119 -19.00 -8.59 -1.93
CA GLU A 119 -18.54 -7.69 -0.89
C GLU A 119 -17.47 -8.35 0.01
N HIS A 120 -17.67 -9.60 0.42
CA HIS A 120 -16.65 -10.32 1.20
C HIS A 120 -15.30 -10.45 0.45
N LEU A 121 -15.33 -10.53 -0.89
CA LEU A 121 -14.10 -10.51 -1.70
C LEU A 121 -13.46 -9.11 -1.71
N LEU A 122 -14.26 -8.05 -1.82
CA LEU A 122 -13.78 -6.66 -1.82
C LEU A 122 -13.11 -6.26 -0.50
N THR A 123 -13.63 -6.77 0.62
CA THR A 123 -13.25 -6.39 1.99
C THR A 123 -12.23 -7.34 2.64
N HIS A 124 -11.81 -8.39 1.94
CA HIS A 124 -10.94 -9.45 2.46
C HIS A 124 -11.53 -10.21 3.66
N THR A 125 -12.85 -10.43 3.66
CA THR A 125 -13.56 -11.14 4.72
C THR A 125 -14.23 -12.42 4.21
N SER A 126 -13.75 -13.01 3.13
CA SER A 126 -14.36 -14.19 2.50
C SER A 126 -14.03 -15.52 3.16
N GLY A 127 -12.94 -15.61 3.92
CA GLY A 127 -12.40 -16.87 4.42
C GLY A 127 -11.70 -17.73 3.36
N ILE A 128 -11.72 -17.35 2.08
CA ILE A 128 -11.06 -18.13 1.01
C ILE A 128 -9.54 -18.07 1.20
N PRO A 129 -8.79 -19.19 1.12
CA PRO A 129 -7.33 -19.14 1.19
C PRO A 129 -6.67 -18.33 0.07
N SER A 130 -5.66 -17.53 0.39
CA SER A 130 -4.92 -16.76 -0.61
C SER A 130 -3.93 -17.67 -1.35
N TYR A 131 -4.00 -17.73 -2.68
CA TYR A 131 -3.12 -18.61 -3.45
C TYR A 131 -1.64 -18.28 -3.27
N THR A 132 -1.32 -17.02 -2.96
CA THR A 132 0.06 -16.56 -2.69
C THR A 132 0.63 -17.07 -1.37
N ASP A 133 -0.23 -17.57 -0.47
CA ASP A 133 0.17 -18.07 0.84
C ASP A 133 0.27 -19.61 0.82
N LEU A 134 -0.14 -20.24 -0.29
CA LEU A 134 -0.12 -21.67 -0.47
C LEU A 134 1.30 -22.15 -0.83
N PRO A 135 1.79 -23.25 -0.22
CA PRO A 135 3.13 -23.77 -0.47
C PRO A 135 3.38 -24.20 -1.93
N GLU A 136 2.31 -24.44 -2.70
CA GLU A 136 2.37 -24.77 -4.11
C GLU A 136 2.70 -23.57 -5.01
N TRP A 137 2.55 -22.33 -4.51
CA TRP A 137 2.95 -21.12 -5.22
C TRP A 137 4.47 -20.92 -5.13
N THR A 138 5.16 -21.84 -5.79
CA THR A 138 6.64 -21.95 -5.81
C THR A 138 7.26 -21.11 -6.92
N PRO A 139 8.58 -20.84 -6.87
CA PRO A 139 9.32 -20.17 -7.96
C PRO A 139 9.11 -20.79 -9.34
N GLU A 140 8.87 -22.10 -9.41
CA GLU A 140 8.63 -22.82 -10.66
C GLU A 140 7.21 -22.61 -11.17
N VAL A 141 6.25 -22.48 -10.26
CA VAL A 141 4.89 -22.06 -10.61
C VAL A 141 4.87 -20.60 -11.06
N HIS A 142 5.65 -19.69 -10.45
CA HIS A 142 5.70 -18.27 -10.85
C HIS A 142 6.03 -18.07 -12.33
N LYS A 143 6.68 -19.04 -12.97
CA LYS A 143 7.10 -18.99 -14.38
C LYS A 143 6.01 -19.43 -15.35
N LYS A 144 4.89 -19.98 -14.87
CA LYS A 144 3.81 -20.50 -15.69
C LYS A 144 2.76 -19.42 -15.95
N ASP A 145 2.27 -19.37 -17.19
CA ASP A 145 1.08 -18.61 -17.51
C ASP A 145 -0.17 -19.43 -17.17
N TYR A 146 -1.19 -18.74 -16.70
CA TYR A 146 -2.51 -19.28 -16.39
C TYR A 146 -3.57 -18.35 -16.96
N THR A 147 -4.60 -18.91 -17.57
CA THR A 147 -5.87 -18.20 -17.70
C THR A 147 -6.51 -18.01 -16.32
N PRO A 148 -7.41 -17.03 -16.14
CA PRO A 148 -8.10 -16.85 -14.88
C PRO A 148 -8.81 -18.12 -14.36
N ALA A 149 -9.45 -18.88 -15.25
CA ALA A 149 -10.13 -20.12 -14.87
C ALA A 149 -9.15 -21.20 -14.40
N GLU A 150 -8.00 -21.35 -15.08
CA GLU A 150 -7.00 -22.34 -14.71
C GLU A 150 -6.34 -22.02 -13.36
N LEU A 151 -6.05 -20.76 -13.06
CA LEU A 151 -5.46 -20.39 -11.77
C LEU A 151 -6.45 -20.62 -10.62
N ILE A 152 -7.72 -20.22 -10.81
CA ILE A 152 -8.76 -20.42 -9.79
C ILE A 152 -8.93 -21.91 -9.50
N GLU A 153 -8.95 -22.76 -10.52
CA GLU A 153 -9.06 -24.20 -10.33
C GLU A 153 -7.80 -24.81 -9.71
N ALA A 154 -6.60 -24.39 -10.13
CA ALA A 154 -5.34 -24.92 -9.63
C ALA A 154 -5.11 -24.65 -8.13
N PHE A 155 -5.65 -23.56 -7.60
CA PHE A 155 -5.47 -23.13 -6.21
C PHE A 155 -6.75 -23.18 -5.36
N LYS A 156 -7.82 -23.77 -5.91
CA LYS A 156 -9.06 -24.04 -5.20
C LYS A 156 -8.80 -24.94 -3.99
N ARG A 157 -9.45 -24.63 -2.86
CA ARG A 157 -9.38 -25.41 -1.62
C ARG A 157 -10.77 -25.71 -1.11
N ASP A 158 -10.96 -26.91 -0.57
CA ASP A 158 -12.26 -27.34 -0.05
C ASP A 158 -12.62 -26.72 1.31
N THR A 159 -11.66 -26.06 1.96
CA THR A 159 -11.81 -25.45 3.28
C THR A 159 -11.55 -23.94 3.24
N LEU A 160 -12.31 -23.20 4.04
CA LEU A 160 -12.08 -21.80 4.37
C LEU A 160 -11.13 -21.68 5.57
N ASP A 161 -10.40 -20.57 5.64
CA ASP A 161 -9.58 -20.20 6.80
C ASP A 161 -10.45 -19.77 8.00
N PHE A 162 -11.64 -19.22 7.74
CA PHE A 162 -12.61 -18.75 8.73
C PHE A 162 -13.99 -18.53 8.08
N GLU A 163 -15.04 -18.40 8.89
CA GLU A 163 -16.39 -18.13 8.39
C GLU A 163 -16.48 -16.75 7.72
N PRO A 164 -17.17 -16.59 6.58
CA PRO A 164 -17.27 -15.31 5.89
C PRO A 164 -17.85 -14.19 6.78
N GLY A 165 -17.20 -13.03 6.75
CA GLY A 165 -17.55 -11.86 7.58
C GLY A 165 -17.07 -11.92 9.03
N SER A 166 -16.53 -13.06 9.50
CA SER A 166 -16.09 -13.19 10.91
C SER A 166 -14.71 -12.59 11.19
N GLN A 167 -13.83 -12.53 10.18
CA GLN A 167 -12.47 -12.00 10.31
C GLN A 167 -12.06 -11.24 9.06
N PHE A 168 -11.05 -10.37 9.22
CA PHE A 168 -10.31 -9.77 8.12
C PHE A 168 -9.00 -10.54 7.89
N LYS A 169 -8.77 -11.01 6.67
CA LYS A 169 -7.48 -11.59 6.26
C LYS A 169 -7.21 -11.23 4.81
N TYR A 170 -6.21 -10.38 4.60
CA TYR A 170 -5.82 -9.89 3.27
C TYR A 170 -5.65 -11.03 2.27
N ASN A 171 -6.29 -10.92 1.10
CA ASN A 171 -6.49 -12.07 0.21
C ASN A 171 -6.32 -11.72 -1.28
N ASN A 172 -5.36 -12.36 -1.93
CA ASN A 172 -5.15 -12.16 -3.37
C ASN A 172 -6.13 -12.97 -4.23
N THR A 173 -6.58 -14.14 -3.76
CA THR A 173 -7.58 -14.96 -4.48
C THR A 173 -8.89 -14.21 -4.68
N GLY A 174 -9.38 -13.50 -3.65
CA GLY A 174 -10.62 -12.72 -3.71
C GLY A 174 -10.56 -11.65 -4.80
N TYR A 175 -9.49 -10.85 -4.83
CA TYR A 175 -9.32 -9.84 -5.89
C TYR A 175 -9.07 -10.44 -7.28
N PHE A 176 -8.42 -11.60 -7.34
CA PHE A 176 -8.29 -12.34 -8.60
C PHE A 176 -9.67 -12.76 -9.13
N MET A 177 -10.52 -13.31 -8.25
CA MET A 177 -11.90 -13.69 -8.56
C MET A 177 -12.75 -12.48 -8.98
N LEU A 178 -12.60 -11.31 -8.34
CA LEU A 178 -13.26 -10.08 -8.78
C LEU A 178 -12.89 -9.71 -10.23
N GLY A 179 -11.63 -9.87 -10.62
CA GLY A 179 -11.20 -9.72 -12.01
C GLY A 179 -11.96 -10.62 -12.97
N TYR A 180 -12.17 -11.89 -12.61
CA TYR A 180 -12.92 -12.84 -13.43
C TYR A 180 -14.42 -12.48 -13.49
N ILE A 181 -15.01 -12.01 -12.39
CA ILE A 181 -16.38 -11.52 -12.36
C ILE A 181 -16.55 -10.33 -13.33
N ILE A 182 -15.59 -9.39 -13.34
CA ILE A 182 -15.59 -8.27 -14.30
C ILE A 182 -15.65 -8.78 -15.74
N GLU A 183 -14.84 -9.78 -16.09
CA GLU A 183 -14.85 -10.35 -17.45
C GLU A 183 -16.19 -11.01 -17.78
N LYS A 184 -16.74 -11.81 -16.86
CA LYS A 184 -18.02 -12.49 -17.06
C LYS A 184 -19.19 -11.54 -17.22
N VAL A 185 -19.23 -10.48 -16.42
CA VAL A 185 -20.35 -9.53 -16.39
C VAL A 185 -20.25 -8.52 -17.54
N SER A 186 -19.04 -8.10 -17.91
CA SER A 186 -18.82 -7.13 -18.98
C SER A 186 -18.73 -7.74 -20.38
N GLY A 187 -18.32 -9.01 -20.50
CA GLY A 187 -17.96 -9.64 -21.78
C GLY A 187 -16.64 -9.13 -22.37
N MET A 188 -15.87 -8.33 -21.63
CA MET A 188 -14.57 -7.79 -22.04
C MET A 188 -13.46 -8.48 -21.25
N THR A 189 -12.23 -8.49 -21.79
CA THR A 189 -11.06 -8.84 -20.95
C THR A 189 -10.89 -7.79 -19.86
N TYR A 190 -10.33 -8.16 -18.71
CA TYR A 190 -10.11 -7.22 -17.60
C TYR A 190 -9.26 -6.02 -18.03
N LYS A 191 -8.21 -6.27 -18.83
CA LYS A 191 -7.38 -5.23 -19.44
C LYS A 191 -8.21 -4.26 -20.28
N ASP A 192 -9.03 -4.77 -21.19
CA ASP A 192 -9.80 -3.90 -22.10
C ASP A 192 -10.92 -3.16 -21.36
N TYR A 193 -11.53 -3.79 -20.36
CA TYR A 193 -12.51 -3.12 -19.51
C TYR A 193 -11.88 -1.92 -18.80
N LEU A 194 -10.76 -2.10 -18.09
CA LEU A 194 -10.13 -0.99 -17.38
C LEU A 194 -9.63 0.11 -18.31
N ARG A 195 -9.04 -0.27 -19.45
CA ARG A 195 -8.55 0.68 -20.46
C ARG A 195 -9.68 1.58 -20.97
N THR A 196 -10.79 0.97 -21.40
CA THR A 196 -11.89 1.70 -22.05
C THR A 196 -12.78 2.45 -21.07
N GLN A 197 -12.98 1.91 -19.85
CA GLN A 197 -13.87 2.51 -18.87
C GLN A 197 -13.17 3.57 -18.02
N PHE A 198 -11.84 3.50 -17.86
CA PHE A 198 -11.11 4.37 -16.96
C PHE A 198 -9.89 5.03 -17.60
N TRP A 199 -8.92 4.25 -18.09
CA TRP A 199 -7.61 4.84 -18.43
C TRP A 199 -7.68 5.81 -19.62
N GLU A 200 -8.32 5.42 -20.72
CA GLU A 200 -8.46 6.27 -21.90
C GLU A 200 -9.31 7.52 -21.61
N PRO A 201 -10.51 7.44 -20.98
CA PRO A 201 -11.29 8.62 -20.61
C PRO A 201 -10.59 9.59 -19.65
N LEU A 202 -9.77 9.07 -18.74
CA LEU A 202 -9.04 9.88 -17.75
C LEU A 202 -7.71 10.42 -18.28
N GLY A 203 -7.25 9.95 -19.45
CA GLY A 203 -5.95 10.33 -19.99
C GLY A 203 -4.76 9.69 -19.26
N MET A 204 -4.94 8.52 -18.64
CA MET A 204 -3.88 7.74 -18.00
C MET A 204 -3.06 6.97 -19.06
N THR A 205 -2.24 7.70 -19.83
CA THR A 205 -1.56 7.18 -21.03
C THR A 205 -0.35 6.28 -20.73
N HIS A 206 0.08 6.20 -19.47
CA HIS A 206 1.20 5.38 -19.00
C HIS A 206 0.75 4.26 -18.06
N THR A 207 -0.54 3.93 -18.07
CA THR A 207 -1.11 2.83 -17.31
C THR A 207 -1.42 1.65 -18.20
N TYR A 208 -0.94 0.47 -17.81
CA TYR A 208 -1.02 -0.75 -18.61
C TYR A 208 -1.38 -1.96 -17.77
N TYR A 209 -1.96 -2.97 -18.41
CA TYR A 209 -1.92 -4.32 -17.86
C TYR A 209 -0.54 -4.94 -18.09
N GLY A 210 0.06 -5.51 -17.05
CA GLY A 210 1.38 -6.13 -17.10
C GLY A 210 1.42 -7.32 -18.02
N SER A 211 2.27 -7.25 -19.04
CA SER A 211 2.57 -8.36 -19.93
C SER A 211 3.99 -8.20 -20.48
N ASN A 212 4.60 -9.33 -20.82
CA ASN A 212 5.91 -9.37 -21.48
C ASN A 212 5.79 -9.35 -23.01
N ASP A 213 4.57 -9.46 -23.55
CA ASP A 213 4.29 -9.46 -25.00
C ASP A 213 4.33 -8.05 -25.63
N PRO A 214 3.54 -7.06 -25.17
CA PRO A 214 3.57 -5.72 -25.75
C PRO A 214 4.85 -4.95 -25.37
N ILE A 215 5.28 -4.08 -26.27
CA ILE A 215 6.27 -3.04 -25.98
C ILE A 215 5.57 -1.96 -25.17
N ILE A 216 6.05 -1.77 -23.94
CA ILE A 216 5.62 -0.69 -23.04
C ILE A 216 6.76 0.32 -22.97
N PRO A 217 6.56 1.56 -23.47
CA PRO A 217 7.53 2.64 -23.34
C PRO A 217 7.90 2.87 -21.87
N ASN A 218 9.17 3.15 -21.60
CA ASN A 218 9.72 3.40 -20.26
C ASN A 218 9.43 2.30 -19.21
N ARG A 219 9.11 1.08 -19.63
CA ARG A 219 9.05 -0.07 -18.73
C ARG A 219 10.44 -0.35 -18.17
N ILE A 220 10.56 -0.31 -16.86
CA ILE A 220 11.83 -0.56 -16.15
C ILE A 220 11.91 -1.98 -15.58
N PRO A 221 13.12 -2.55 -15.44
CA PRO A 221 13.33 -3.77 -14.67
C PRO A 221 13.13 -3.52 -13.17
N GLY A 222 12.87 -4.60 -12.43
CA GLY A 222 12.81 -4.58 -10.97
C GLY A 222 13.99 -5.31 -10.35
N TYR A 223 14.41 -4.89 -9.16
CA TYR A 223 15.58 -5.41 -8.46
C TYR A 223 15.23 -5.97 -7.09
N ALA A 224 16.09 -6.86 -6.61
CA ALA A 224 16.01 -7.43 -5.28
C ALA A 224 17.39 -7.52 -4.62
N LYS A 225 17.43 -7.90 -3.34
CA LYS A 225 18.66 -8.22 -2.63
C LYS A 225 18.76 -9.72 -2.35
N ASN A 226 19.96 -10.28 -2.56
CA ASN A 226 20.38 -11.59 -2.06
C ASN A 226 21.54 -11.36 -1.08
N GLY A 227 21.24 -11.40 0.22
CA GLY A 227 22.13 -10.82 1.24
C GLY A 227 22.36 -9.33 0.95
N ASP A 228 23.61 -8.90 0.91
CA ASP A 228 23.97 -7.51 0.55
C ASP A 228 24.11 -7.27 -0.96
N THR A 229 23.97 -8.31 -1.78
CA THR A 229 24.15 -8.21 -3.23
C THR A 229 22.85 -7.80 -3.92
N LEU A 230 22.90 -6.71 -4.68
CA LEU A 230 21.80 -6.34 -5.58
C LEU A 230 21.73 -7.33 -6.76
N VAL A 231 20.55 -7.86 -7.01
CA VAL A 231 20.26 -8.82 -8.08
C VAL A 231 19.02 -8.42 -8.86
N ASN A 232 18.86 -8.96 -10.06
CA ASN A 232 17.60 -8.86 -10.80
C ASN A 232 16.48 -9.57 -10.05
N ALA A 233 15.27 -8.99 -10.08
CA ALA A 233 14.12 -9.62 -9.45
C ALA A 233 13.79 -10.97 -10.09
N PRO A 234 13.36 -11.97 -9.29
CA PRO A 234 12.86 -13.24 -9.82
C PRO A 234 11.70 -13.03 -10.80
N TYR A 235 11.66 -13.85 -11.84
CA TYR A 235 10.58 -13.81 -12.82
C TYR A 235 9.22 -14.10 -12.17
N LEU A 236 8.19 -13.38 -12.62
CA LEU A 236 6.79 -13.63 -12.33
C LEU A 236 6.00 -13.52 -13.63
N SER A 237 5.22 -14.54 -13.95
CA SER A 237 4.18 -14.41 -14.95
C SER A 237 3.13 -13.43 -14.43
N MET A 238 2.91 -12.35 -15.18
CA MET A 238 1.94 -11.33 -14.84
C MET A 238 0.49 -11.82 -15.03
N THR A 239 0.27 -13.03 -15.54
CA THR A 239 -1.08 -13.63 -15.56
C THR A 239 -1.52 -14.08 -14.16
N GLN A 240 -0.59 -14.27 -13.21
CA GLN A 240 -0.92 -14.77 -11.88
C GLN A 240 -1.42 -13.70 -10.91
N PRO A 241 -0.78 -12.52 -10.77
CA PRO A 241 -1.34 -11.47 -9.93
C PRO A 241 -2.63 -10.89 -10.52
N TYR A 242 -2.75 -10.86 -11.85
CA TYR A 242 -3.94 -10.43 -12.59
C TYR A 242 -4.62 -9.18 -11.97
N ALA A 243 -5.90 -9.27 -11.64
CA ALA A 243 -6.69 -8.19 -11.04
C ALA A 243 -6.36 -7.89 -9.57
N ALA A 244 -5.49 -8.69 -8.94
CA ALA A 244 -4.97 -8.42 -7.60
C ALA A 244 -3.66 -7.63 -7.61
N GLY A 245 -2.91 -7.59 -8.72
CA GLY A 245 -1.59 -6.97 -8.70
C GLY A 245 -0.84 -6.69 -10.01
N SER A 246 -1.44 -6.92 -11.18
CA SER A 246 -0.69 -6.89 -12.45
C SER A 246 -0.65 -5.56 -13.17
N LEU A 247 -1.25 -4.49 -12.65
CA LEU A 247 -1.18 -3.20 -13.34
C LEU A 247 0.20 -2.58 -13.23
N LEU A 248 0.54 -1.82 -14.27
CA LEU A 248 1.73 -0.99 -14.37
C LEU A 248 1.29 0.47 -14.53
N SER A 249 2.02 1.41 -13.93
CA SER A 249 1.72 2.85 -14.02
C SER A 249 2.93 3.70 -13.61
N THR A 250 2.80 5.01 -13.79
CA THR A 250 3.67 6.05 -13.23
C THR A 250 3.02 6.68 -12.00
N THR A 251 3.78 7.47 -11.23
CA THR A 251 3.22 8.30 -10.15
C THR A 251 2.27 9.38 -10.67
N GLY A 252 2.52 9.91 -11.87
CA GLY A 252 1.66 10.90 -12.53
C GLY A 252 0.28 10.36 -12.87
N ASP A 253 0.21 9.19 -13.49
CA ASP A 253 -1.07 8.53 -13.79
C ASP A 253 -1.82 8.14 -12.50
N LEU A 254 -1.11 7.73 -11.44
CA LEU A 254 -1.73 7.48 -10.14
C LEU A 254 -2.31 8.74 -9.49
N ALA A 255 -1.72 9.92 -9.71
CA ALA A 255 -2.30 11.18 -9.25
C ALA A 255 -3.58 11.54 -10.03
N ILE A 256 -3.61 11.28 -11.34
CA ILE A 256 -4.83 11.41 -12.16
C ILE A 256 -5.92 10.48 -11.62
N TRP A 257 -5.57 9.21 -11.37
CA TRP A 257 -6.49 8.22 -10.81
C TRP A 257 -7.06 8.66 -9.46
N ASN A 258 -6.19 9.08 -8.53
CA ASN A 258 -6.61 9.57 -7.22
C ASN A 258 -7.59 10.73 -7.34
N HIS A 259 -7.25 11.75 -8.13
CA HIS A 259 -8.14 12.88 -8.36
C HIS A 259 -9.48 12.45 -8.95
N ALA A 260 -9.48 11.55 -9.93
CA ALA A 260 -10.70 11.04 -10.57
C ALA A 260 -11.61 10.26 -9.60
N VAL A 261 -11.03 9.45 -8.71
CA VAL A 261 -11.77 8.74 -7.65
C VAL A 261 -12.40 9.76 -6.68
N PHE A 262 -11.61 10.72 -6.18
CA PHE A 262 -12.06 11.70 -5.19
C PHE A 262 -12.80 12.91 -5.77
N SER A 263 -13.06 12.93 -7.07
CA SER A 263 -13.98 13.87 -7.75
C SER A 263 -15.20 13.18 -8.38
N ASP A 264 -15.48 11.92 -8.01
CA ASP A 264 -16.66 11.15 -8.45
C ASP A 264 -16.71 10.88 -9.96
N GLN A 265 -15.56 10.95 -10.65
CA GLN A 265 -15.46 10.66 -12.08
C GLN A 265 -15.39 9.14 -12.37
N VAL A 266 -14.84 8.37 -11.43
CA VAL A 266 -14.67 6.91 -11.54
C VAL A 266 -15.94 6.15 -11.15
N ILE A 267 -16.51 6.50 -10.00
CA ILE A 267 -17.72 5.92 -9.40
C ILE A 267 -18.52 7.04 -8.74
N THR A 268 -19.79 6.78 -8.46
CA THR A 268 -20.67 7.76 -7.77
C THR A 268 -20.20 8.03 -6.33
N ALA A 269 -20.57 9.20 -5.81
CA ALA A 269 -20.27 9.58 -4.42
C ALA A 269 -20.76 8.55 -3.38
N ALA A 270 -21.92 7.92 -3.63
CA ALA A 270 -22.45 6.87 -2.76
C ALA A 270 -21.58 5.61 -2.77
N SER A 271 -21.13 5.16 -3.94
CA SER A 271 -20.21 4.02 -4.06
C SER A 271 -18.84 4.35 -3.48
N ARG A 272 -18.34 5.57 -3.68
CA ARG A 272 -17.08 6.04 -3.10
C ARG A 272 -17.13 6.06 -1.58
N GLN A 273 -18.22 6.54 -0.99
CA GLN A 273 -18.40 6.52 0.46
C GLN A 273 -18.34 5.09 1.00
N LYS A 274 -18.98 4.12 0.34
CA LYS A 274 -18.87 2.71 0.70
C LYS A 274 -17.45 2.18 0.55
N ALA A 275 -16.80 2.45 -0.59
CA ALA A 275 -15.45 1.99 -0.89
C ALA A 275 -14.40 2.47 0.10
N HIS A 276 -14.63 3.63 0.72
CA HIS A 276 -13.71 4.23 1.70
C HIS A 276 -14.24 4.22 3.13
N SER A 277 -15.25 3.40 3.42
CA SER A 277 -15.69 3.11 4.79
C SER A 277 -15.12 1.77 5.25
N PRO A 278 -14.64 1.65 6.50
CA PRO A 278 -14.23 0.35 7.02
C PRO A 278 -15.40 -0.64 7.05
N TYR A 279 -15.16 -1.87 6.63
CA TYR A 279 -16.15 -2.94 6.78
C TYR A 279 -16.36 -3.28 8.26
N VAL A 280 -17.58 -3.69 8.64
CA VAL A 280 -17.90 -4.12 10.01
C VAL A 280 -18.09 -5.63 10.02
N LEU A 281 -17.30 -6.33 10.83
CA LEU A 281 -17.35 -7.78 10.98
C LEU A 281 -18.65 -8.22 11.67
N ASN A 282 -18.93 -9.52 11.62
CA ASN A 282 -20.15 -10.11 12.17
C ASN A 282 -20.32 -9.87 13.69
N ASP A 283 -19.23 -9.62 14.41
CA ASP A 283 -19.25 -9.29 15.85
C ASP A 283 -19.43 -7.78 16.15
N GLY A 284 -19.55 -6.96 15.10
CA GLY A 284 -19.70 -5.50 15.20
C GLY A 284 -18.38 -4.73 15.24
N SER A 285 -17.22 -5.40 15.20
CA SER A 285 -15.93 -4.73 15.18
C SER A 285 -15.60 -4.17 13.78
N PRO A 286 -15.06 -2.94 13.67
CA PRO A 286 -14.64 -2.40 12.38
C PRO A 286 -13.30 -3.00 11.96
N THR A 287 -13.16 -3.26 10.66
CA THR A 287 -11.86 -3.49 10.04
C THR A 287 -11.15 -2.15 9.83
N ARG A 288 -9.98 -2.18 9.17
CA ARG A 288 -9.29 -0.97 8.66
C ARG A 288 -9.17 -1.00 7.14
N TYR A 289 -10.16 -1.61 6.48
CA TYR A 289 -10.14 -1.82 5.05
C TYR A 289 -11.53 -1.59 4.45
N GLY A 290 -11.57 -0.80 3.38
CA GLY A 290 -12.75 -0.57 2.56
C GLY A 290 -12.75 -1.50 1.36
N TYR A 291 -13.13 -1.01 0.19
CA TYR A 291 -13.08 -1.77 -1.05
C TYR A 291 -11.83 -1.40 -1.85
N GLY A 292 -10.68 -2.00 -1.53
CA GLY A 292 -9.45 -1.79 -2.31
C GLY A 292 -8.51 -0.74 -1.73
N TRP A 293 -8.85 -0.21 -0.56
CA TRP A 293 -8.06 0.76 0.20
C TRP A 293 -8.04 0.38 1.68
N PHE A 294 -6.89 0.59 2.31
CA PHE A 294 -6.79 0.69 3.76
C PHE A 294 -7.33 2.05 4.21
N ILE A 295 -8.07 2.02 5.32
CA ILE A 295 -8.63 3.19 5.98
C ILE A 295 -7.86 3.36 7.29
N GLY A 296 -7.14 4.46 7.40
CA GLY A 296 -6.30 4.73 8.54
C GLY A 296 -6.37 6.17 8.98
N ASP A 297 -5.39 6.52 9.80
CA ASP A 297 -5.20 7.85 10.32
C ASP A 297 -3.71 8.08 10.55
N ARG A 298 -3.28 9.33 10.41
CA ARG A 298 -1.96 9.82 10.83
C ARG A 298 -2.15 11.18 11.47
N TRP A 299 -1.60 11.35 12.66
CA TRP A 299 -1.79 12.59 13.43
C TRP A 299 -3.26 12.98 13.62
N GLU A 300 -4.12 11.99 13.84
CA GLU A 300 -5.58 12.14 13.97
C GLU A 300 -6.29 12.63 12.69
N GLU A 301 -5.57 12.69 11.56
CA GLU A 301 -6.12 13.00 10.24
C GLU A 301 -6.36 11.71 9.46
N ALA A 302 -7.54 11.57 8.86
CA ALA A 302 -7.93 10.36 8.14
C ALA A 302 -7.02 10.13 6.92
N THR A 303 -6.67 8.87 6.68
CA THR A 303 -5.91 8.46 5.50
C THR A 303 -6.63 7.37 4.73
N ILE A 304 -6.57 7.47 3.41
CA ILE A 304 -7.03 6.43 2.48
C ILE A 304 -5.83 6.03 1.64
N GLU A 305 -5.45 4.75 1.71
CA GLU A 305 -4.15 4.34 1.17
C GLU A 305 -4.14 2.92 0.66
N HIS A 306 -3.11 2.62 -0.13
CA HIS A 306 -2.75 1.24 -0.43
C HIS A 306 -1.27 1.16 -0.78
N SER A 307 -0.61 0.11 -0.32
CA SER A 307 0.76 -0.25 -0.70
C SER A 307 0.78 -1.37 -1.73
N GLY A 308 1.87 -1.55 -2.43
CA GLY A 308 2.03 -2.67 -3.36
C GLY A 308 3.40 -3.30 -3.23
N GLY A 309 3.41 -4.62 -3.22
CA GLY A 309 4.62 -5.42 -3.38
C GLY A 309 4.43 -6.43 -4.48
N ILE A 310 5.44 -6.54 -5.33
CA ILE A 310 5.55 -7.54 -6.39
C ILE A 310 7.04 -7.72 -6.71
N HIS A 311 7.42 -8.82 -7.35
CA HIS A 311 8.84 -9.11 -7.60
C HIS A 311 9.55 -7.92 -8.27
N GLY A 312 10.47 -7.32 -7.50
CA GLY A 312 11.29 -6.20 -7.92
C GLY A 312 10.74 -4.80 -7.67
N PHE A 313 9.54 -4.66 -7.10
CA PHE A 313 8.88 -3.35 -6.96
C PHE A 313 8.16 -3.22 -5.62
N LEU A 314 8.27 -2.02 -5.04
CA LEU A 314 7.46 -1.60 -3.89
C LEU A 314 6.81 -0.26 -4.21
N THR A 315 5.54 -0.10 -3.87
CA THR A 315 4.75 1.09 -4.17
C THR A 315 3.97 1.53 -2.94
N GLN A 316 3.75 2.83 -2.81
CA GLN A 316 2.87 3.42 -1.81
C GLN A 316 2.02 4.50 -2.46
N SER A 317 0.73 4.54 -2.11
CA SER A 317 -0.16 5.67 -2.36
C SER A 317 -0.88 6.04 -1.07
N ILE A 318 -0.88 7.31 -0.69
CA ILE A 318 -1.53 7.85 0.51
C ILE A 318 -2.32 9.09 0.12
N TYR A 319 -3.59 9.14 0.51
CA TYR A 319 -4.44 10.30 0.37
C TYR A 319 -4.95 10.76 1.74
N PHE A 320 -4.84 12.06 2.00
CA PHE A 320 -5.39 12.75 3.15
C PHE A 320 -6.59 13.59 2.66
N PRO A 321 -7.84 13.15 2.91
CA PRO A 321 -9.00 13.77 2.30
C PRO A 321 -9.27 15.20 2.76
N ASP A 322 -9.05 15.50 4.04
CA ASP A 322 -9.36 16.80 4.64
C ASP A 322 -8.39 17.89 4.13
N GLU A 323 -7.15 17.51 3.83
CA GLU A 323 -6.09 18.36 3.32
C GLU A 323 -5.98 18.32 1.80
N ASP A 324 -6.80 17.50 1.12
CA ASP A 324 -6.70 17.15 -0.30
C ASP A 324 -5.24 16.94 -0.72
N LEU A 325 -4.51 16.12 0.05
CA LEU A 325 -3.08 15.83 -0.15
C LEU A 325 -2.92 14.38 -0.60
N TYR A 326 -2.36 14.18 -1.79
CA TYR A 326 -2.01 12.87 -2.33
C TYR A 326 -0.50 12.73 -2.49
N ILE A 327 0.03 11.60 -2.05
CA ILE A 327 1.43 11.23 -2.18
C ILE A 327 1.52 9.83 -2.78
N ALA A 328 2.25 9.69 -3.88
CA ALA A 328 2.62 8.40 -4.45
C ALA A 328 4.14 8.27 -4.52
N ALA A 329 4.66 7.10 -4.15
CA ALA A 329 6.09 6.80 -4.23
C ALA A 329 6.29 5.36 -4.71
N LEU A 330 7.04 5.19 -5.81
CA LEU A 330 7.23 3.90 -6.50
C LEU A 330 8.72 3.59 -6.62
N SER A 331 9.15 2.45 -6.09
CA SER A 331 10.53 1.97 -6.10
C SER A 331 10.66 0.75 -7.00
N ASN A 332 11.71 0.69 -7.82
CA ASN A 332 12.06 -0.50 -8.62
C ASN A 332 12.98 -1.45 -7.85
N CYS A 333 12.88 -1.47 -6.52
CA CYS A 333 13.50 -2.47 -5.68
C CYS A 333 12.61 -2.89 -4.52
N ASN A 334 12.59 -4.18 -4.21
CA ASN A 334 12.02 -4.66 -2.94
C ASN A 334 12.91 -4.37 -1.70
N CYS A 335 14.04 -3.69 -1.92
CA CYS A 335 15.01 -3.33 -0.89
C CYS A 335 14.81 -1.93 -0.30
N PHE A 336 13.84 -1.15 -0.79
CA PHE A 336 13.47 0.15 -0.25
C PHE A 336 11.95 0.28 -0.19
N ALA A 337 11.41 0.34 1.03
CA ALA A 337 9.98 0.50 1.27
C ALA A 337 9.57 1.99 1.19
N PRO A 338 8.84 2.43 0.15
CA PRO A 338 8.54 3.84 -0.07
C PRO A 338 7.55 4.44 0.93
N GLY A 339 6.86 3.62 1.74
CA GLY A 339 5.88 4.08 2.73
C GLY A 339 6.45 5.03 3.78
N SER A 340 7.62 4.69 4.34
CA SER A 340 8.29 5.54 5.33
C SER A 340 8.64 6.92 4.76
N LEU A 341 9.15 6.95 3.53
CA LEU A 341 9.45 8.20 2.83
C LEU A 341 8.17 9.01 2.57
N ALA A 342 7.10 8.37 2.07
CA ALA A 342 5.82 9.02 1.82
C ALA A 342 5.25 9.68 3.08
N ASN A 343 5.38 9.03 4.24
CA ASN A 343 4.95 9.61 5.53
C ASN A 343 5.80 10.79 5.98
N LYS A 344 7.13 10.72 5.82
CA LYS A 344 8.01 11.85 6.12
C LYS A 344 7.67 13.05 5.25
N ILE A 345 7.34 12.82 3.97
CA ILE A 345 6.87 13.85 3.04
C ILE A 345 5.52 14.41 3.51
N ALA A 346 4.56 13.55 3.89
CA ALA A 346 3.27 14.00 4.44
C ALA A 346 3.47 14.92 5.65
N GLY A 347 4.26 14.50 6.63
CA GLY A 347 4.55 15.31 7.81
C GLY A 347 5.22 16.64 7.46
N LEU A 348 6.14 16.63 6.50
CA LEU A 348 6.79 17.85 6.00
C LEU A 348 5.79 18.83 5.37
N VAL A 349 4.85 18.33 4.54
CA VAL A 349 3.83 19.14 3.86
C VAL A 349 2.81 19.68 4.85
N LEU A 350 2.36 18.85 5.79
CA LEU A 350 1.33 19.17 6.78
C LEU A 350 1.89 19.93 8.00
N GLY A 351 3.20 20.16 8.05
CA GLY A 351 3.86 20.77 9.22
C GLY A 351 3.78 19.90 10.47
N LYS A 352 3.52 18.60 10.32
CA LYS A 352 3.46 17.63 11.41
C LYS A 352 4.85 17.06 11.67
N SER A 353 5.21 16.93 12.93
CA SER A 353 6.43 16.23 13.29
C SER A 353 6.20 14.72 13.26
N MET A 354 7.10 13.98 12.62
CA MET A 354 7.22 12.53 12.82
C MET A 354 7.70 12.18 14.24
N ASN A 355 8.19 13.16 15.01
CA ASN A 355 8.54 12.97 16.40
C ASN A 355 7.26 12.86 17.23
N LYS A 356 6.81 11.63 17.46
CA LYS A 356 5.87 11.37 18.55
C LYS A 356 6.54 11.79 19.86
N PRO A 357 5.81 12.40 20.81
CA PRO A 357 6.36 12.73 22.12
C PRO A 357 6.93 11.45 22.73
N ILE A 358 8.21 11.50 23.11
CA ILE A 358 8.86 10.39 23.79
C ILE A 358 8.72 10.65 25.28
N ILE A 359 8.09 9.73 25.99
CA ILE A 359 8.08 9.73 27.44
C ILE A 359 9.20 8.82 27.96
N GLU A 360 9.79 9.20 29.09
CA GLU A 360 10.69 8.29 29.79
C GLU A 360 9.89 7.24 30.56
N VAL A 361 10.27 5.97 30.37
CA VAL A 361 9.79 4.86 31.18
C VAL A 361 10.94 4.43 32.06
N SER A 362 10.72 4.32 33.37
CA SER A 362 11.80 3.97 34.29
C SER A 362 12.39 2.59 33.95
N PRO A 363 13.69 2.37 34.15
CA PRO A 363 14.32 1.07 33.86
C PRO A 363 13.64 -0.11 34.56
N GLN A 364 13.10 0.09 35.76
CA GLN A 364 12.34 -0.94 36.48
C GLN A 364 11.04 -1.32 35.76
N LYS A 365 10.35 -0.34 35.16
CA LYS A 365 9.11 -0.59 34.40
C LYS A 365 9.39 -1.20 33.03
N LEU A 366 10.55 -0.92 32.43
CA LEU A 366 10.92 -1.54 31.15
C LEU A 366 11.01 -3.07 31.25
N GLN A 367 11.34 -3.61 32.43
CA GLN A 367 11.40 -5.05 32.67
C GLN A 367 10.05 -5.75 32.49
N ASP A 368 8.92 -5.05 32.72
CA ASP A 368 7.58 -5.64 32.58
C ASP A 368 7.32 -6.16 31.15
N TYR A 369 7.91 -5.50 30.16
CA TYR A 369 7.72 -5.76 28.73
C TYR A 369 8.66 -6.83 28.17
N VAL A 370 9.77 -7.12 28.86
CA VAL A 370 10.79 -8.09 28.39
C VAL A 370 10.17 -9.48 28.30
N GLY A 371 10.27 -10.12 27.14
CA GLY A 371 9.65 -11.42 26.91
C GLY A 371 9.58 -11.79 25.43
N GLN A 372 9.00 -12.96 25.16
CA GLN A 372 8.71 -13.41 23.80
C GLN A 372 7.22 -13.33 23.54
N TYR A 373 6.85 -12.74 22.40
CA TYR A 373 5.47 -12.56 21.97
C TYR A 373 5.28 -13.26 20.64
N THR A 374 4.43 -14.28 20.62
CA THR A 374 4.21 -15.11 19.44
C THR A 374 3.00 -14.60 18.67
N LEU A 375 3.23 -14.05 17.47
CA LEU A 375 2.18 -13.51 16.59
C LEU A 375 1.45 -14.66 15.88
N HIS A 376 2.21 -15.61 15.35
CA HIS A 376 1.75 -16.89 14.81
C HIS A 376 2.90 -17.92 14.87
N PRO A 377 2.65 -19.22 14.65
CA PRO A 377 3.70 -20.23 14.68
C PRO A 377 4.87 -19.85 13.76
N GLY A 378 6.09 -19.83 14.30
CA GLY A 378 7.32 -19.48 13.58
C GLY A 378 7.64 -17.99 13.47
N PHE A 379 6.78 -17.09 13.98
CA PHE A 379 7.04 -15.65 14.01
C PHE A 379 6.87 -15.08 15.42
N ILE A 380 8.02 -14.76 16.02
CA ILE A 380 8.14 -14.25 17.39
C ILE A 380 8.73 -12.85 17.35
N ILE A 381 8.17 -11.97 18.18
CA ILE A 381 8.75 -10.67 18.52
C ILE A 381 9.38 -10.82 19.91
N THR A 382 10.70 -10.71 19.97
CA THR A 382 11.46 -10.73 21.21
C THR A 382 11.66 -9.30 21.69
N ILE A 383 11.20 -9.01 22.90
CA ILE A 383 11.40 -7.74 23.58
C ILE A 383 12.49 -7.90 24.64
N PHE A 384 13.52 -7.08 24.58
CA PHE A 384 14.66 -7.15 25.50
C PHE A 384 15.25 -5.77 25.76
N ILE A 385 16.10 -5.66 26.77
CA ILE A 385 16.80 -4.41 27.10
C ILE A 385 18.24 -4.49 26.62
N GLN A 386 18.69 -3.46 25.91
CA GLN A 386 20.08 -3.26 25.51
C GLN A 386 20.44 -1.79 25.71
N ASP A 387 21.56 -1.51 26.38
CA ASP A 387 22.04 -0.14 26.65
C ASP A 387 20.97 0.78 27.27
N ASP A 388 20.27 0.27 28.30
CA ASP A 388 19.14 0.92 29.00
C ASP A 388 17.94 1.31 28.11
N GLN A 389 17.85 0.73 26.91
CA GLN A 389 16.74 0.92 25.97
C GLN A 389 15.98 -0.37 25.73
N LEU A 390 14.67 -0.24 25.55
CA LEU A 390 13.82 -1.36 25.15
C LEU A 390 14.00 -1.59 23.64
N MET A 391 14.22 -2.83 23.27
CA MET A 391 14.45 -3.29 21.90
C MET A 391 13.37 -4.27 21.50
N ALA A 392 13.01 -4.26 20.22
CA ALA A 392 12.19 -5.29 19.60
C ALA A 392 12.97 -5.98 18.48
N GLN A 393 12.92 -7.30 18.45
CA GLN A 393 13.46 -8.10 17.35
C GLN A 393 12.41 -9.09 16.86
N ALA A 394 11.93 -8.90 15.65
CA ALA A 394 11.13 -9.91 14.95
C ALA A 394 12.04 -11.02 14.40
N THR A 395 11.48 -12.22 14.24
CA THR A 395 12.21 -13.39 13.73
C THR A 395 12.86 -13.08 12.37
N ASN A 396 14.16 -13.35 12.25
CA ASN A 396 15.00 -13.06 11.08
C ASN A 396 15.12 -11.57 10.69
N GLN A 397 14.84 -10.65 11.62
CA GLN A 397 15.00 -9.20 11.42
C GLN A 397 16.05 -8.61 12.37
N PRO A 398 16.66 -7.47 12.02
CA PRO A 398 17.50 -6.73 12.96
C PRO A 398 16.68 -6.24 14.16
N ALA A 399 17.34 -6.08 15.31
CA ALA A 399 16.72 -5.46 16.47
C ALA A 399 16.58 -3.95 16.26
N LEU A 400 15.44 -3.40 16.66
CA LEU A 400 15.09 -1.99 16.51
C LEU A 400 14.73 -1.39 17.88
N LYS A 401 15.01 -0.10 18.04
CA LYS A 401 14.76 0.63 19.29
C LYS A 401 13.27 0.95 19.44
N LEU A 402 12.74 0.75 20.64
CA LEU A 402 11.39 1.12 21.02
C LEU A 402 11.38 2.44 21.78
N TYR A 403 10.49 3.34 21.36
CA TYR A 403 10.30 4.63 21.99
C TYR A 403 8.89 4.71 22.57
N ALA A 404 8.77 4.96 23.87
CA ALA A 404 7.46 5.07 24.52
C ALA A 404 6.76 6.38 24.13
N THR A 405 5.52 6.30 23.66
CA THR A 405 4.67 7.49 23.41
C THR A 405 3.72 7.80 24.57
N LYS A 406 3.29 6.75 25.26
CA LYS A 406 2.46 6.75 26.47
C LYS A 406 2.72 5.43 27.22
N PRO A 407 2.23 5.25 28.47
CA PRO A 407 2.36 3.98 29.17
C PRO A 407 1.87 2.81 28.30
N ASP A 408 2.65 1.73 28.27
CA ASP A 408 2.38 0.49 27.53
C ASP A 408 2.27 0.64 25.99
N ARG A 409 2.63 1.79 25.39
CA ARG A 409 2.60 1.95 23.92
C ARG A 409 3.88 2.57 23.37
N PHE A 410 4.51 1.83 22.47
CA PHE A 410 5.82 2.12 21.91
C PHE A 410 5.75 2.20 20.38
N PHE A 411 6.62 3.01 19.79
CA PHE A 411 6.78 3.07 18.33
C PHE A 411 8.24 2.83 17.94
N LEU A 412 8.44 2.42 16.69
CA LEU A 412 9.74 2.29 16.07
C LEU A 412 9.97 3.48 15.14
N LYS A 413 11.21 4.00 15.06
CA LYS A 413 11.53 5.13 14.17
C LYS A 413 11.87 4.68 12.76
N GLU A 414 12.40 3.48 12.65
CA GLU A 414 12.94 2.88 11.44
C GLU A 414 11.85 2.22 10.59
N VAL A 415 10.76 1.77 11.22
CA VAL A 415 9.61 1.14 10.57
C VAL A 415 8.32 1.75 11.09
N GLU A 416 7.30 1.91 10.22
CA GLU A 416 5.97 2.39 10.59
C GLU A 416 5.20 1.29 11.33
N ALA A 417 5.60 1.05 12.58
CA ALA A 417 4.95 0.12 13.47
C ALA A 417 4.85 0.67 14.89
N GLU A 418 3.81 0.26 15.59
CA GLU A 418 3.64 0.46 17.02
C GLU A 418 3.42 -0.87 17.72
N LEU A 419 3.88 -0.95 18.97
CA LEU A 419 3.61 -2.06 19.87
C LEU A 419 2.77 -1.52 21.03
N GLU A 420 1.60 -2.12 21.23
CA GLU A 420 0.73 -1.86 22.36
C GLU A 420 0.70 -3.09 23.26
N PHE A 421 1.12 -2.93 24.51
CA PHE A 421 1.17 -4.02 25.47
C PHE A 421 -0.13 -4.04 26.29
N LEU A 422 -0.79 -5.20 26.33
CA LEU A 422 -1.98 -5.39 27.16
C LEU A 422 -1.61 -6.05 28.47
N ARG A 423 -2.24 -5.58 29.56
CA ARG A 423 -2.03 -6.09 30.92
C ARG A 423 -3.27 -6.81 31.44
N LYS A 424 -3.03 -7.85 32.23
CA LYS A 424 -4.01 -8.51 33.10
C LYS A 424 -3.41 -8.69 34.48
N ASP A 425 -4.13 -8.25 35.52
CA ASP A 425 -3.65 -8.27 36.91
C ASP A 425 -2.24 -7.64 37.06
N ASP A 426 -2.06 -6.45 36.46
CA ASP A 426 -0.81 -5.67 36.35
C ASP A 426 0.36 -6.33 35.59
N LYS A 427 0.18 -7.53 35.05
CA LYS A 427 1.20 -8.22 34.25
C LYS A 427 0.92 -8.07 32.77
N VAL A 428 1.94 -7.76 31.98
CA VAL A 428 1.84 -7.76 30.52
C VAL A 428 1.63 -9.20 30.04
N THR A 429 0.53 -9.45 29.34
CA THR A 429 0.14 -10.78 28.83
C THR A 429 0.15 -10.86 27.31
N GLU A 430 0.01 -9.72 26.64
CA GLU A 430 -0.15 -9.67 25.18
C GLU A 430 0.55 -8.43 24.61
N LEU A 431 0.85 -8.50 23.33
CA LEU A 431 1.38 -7.42 22.51
C LEU A 431 0.52 -7.32 21.26
N ILE A 432 0.05 -6.13 20.92
CA ILE A 432 -0.56 -5.83 19.64
C ILE A 432 0.48 -5.11 18.79
N LEU A 433 0.84 -5.72 17.65
CA LEU A 433 1.61 -5.08 16.60
C LEU A 433 0.67 -4.32 15.67
N HIS A 434 0.77 -2.99 15.66
CA HIS A 434 0.12 -2.13 14.69
C HIS A 434 1.11 -1.84 13.56
N GLN A 435 0.93 -2.41 12.38
CA GLN A 435 1.83 -2.19 11.24
C GLN A 435 1.08 -2.27 9.92
N GLY A 436 1.33 -1.33 9.01
CA GLY A 436 0.71 -1.31 7.67
C GLY A 436 -0.82 -1.27 7.71
N GLY A 437 -1.38 -0.57 8.71
CA GLY A 437 -2.84 -0.48 8.91
C GLY A 437 -3.49 -1.71 9.53
N VAL A 438 -2.73 -2.77 9.86
CA VAL A 438 -3.24 -3.99 10.50
C VAL A 438 -2.80 -4.02 11.97
N ALA A 439 -3.71 -4.45 12.85
CA ALA A 439 -3.40 -4.78 14.24
C ALA A 439 -3.35 -6.30 14.40
N GLN A 440 -2.21 -6.84 14.83
CA GLN A 440 -1.99 -8.28 15.01
C GLN A 440 -1.67 -8.56 16.48
N ASN A 441 -2.45 -9.45 17.09
CA ASN A 441 -2.23 -9.84 18.48
C ASN A 441 -1.13 -10.91 18.59
N ALA A 442 -0.25 -10.77 19.57
CA ALA A 442 0.77 -11.74 19.95
C ALA A 442 0.65 -12.07 21.44
N LEU A 443 0.47 -13.35 21.74
CA LEU A 443 0.44 -13.85 23.11
C LEU A 443 1.87 -13.87 23.68
N ARG A 444 2.03 -13.41 24.92
CA ARG A 444 3.30 -13.56 25.64
C ARG A 444 3.50 -15.03 25.98
N THR A 445 4.56 -15.63 25.47
CA THR A 445 4.89 -17.04 25.66
C THR A 445 6.06 -17.25 26.62
N GLN A 446 6.89 -16.23 26.86
CA GLN A 446 7.98 -16.24 27.85
C GLN A 446 8.12 -14.90 28.55
#